data_AF-A0A7X0U5I7-F1
#
_entry.id   AF-A0A7X0U5I7-F1
#
_cell.length_a   1.000
_cell.length_b   1.000
_cell.length_c   1.000
_cell.angle_alpha   90.00
_cell.angle_beta   90.00
_cell.angle_gamma   90.00
#
_symmetry.space_group_name_H-M   'P 1'
#
loop_
_entity.id
_entity.type
_entity.pdbx_description
1 polymer ?
#
loop_
_entity_poly.entity_id
_entity_poly.type
_entity_poly.pdbx_seq_one_letter_code
_entity_poly.pdbx_strand_id
1 'polypeptide(L)'
;MSDERDPRDEPLSDDAGQAPVPPGGDPRDEPAPFGAVVLLTAAAAAGVMVLGALAPTALNLKFLLFGPIALVLFEIAVHEVWWKRWWGAIPGAVLGLAIYFEGRAALADLIGDAWAHPAAYVTAWALFAAVFAWASRYPRTFSSA
;
A
#
# COMPACT_ATOMS: atom_id res chain seq x y z
N MET A 1 35.01 29.51 51.65
CA MET A 1 34.57 29.40 50.25
C MET A 1 34.21 27.95 50.04
N SER A 2 32.92 27.65 50.22
CA SER A 2 32.37 26.30 50.09
C SER A 2 32.03 26.08 48.63
N ASP A 3 32.56 25.00 48.06
CA ASP A 3 32.41 24.61 46.67
C ASP A 3 31.06 23.89 46.53
N GLU A 4 30.02 24.66 46.22
CA GLU A 4 28.65 24.17 46.04
C GLU A 4 28.54 23.60 44.63
N ARG A 5 28.93 22.33 44.47
CA ARG A 5 28.68 21.60 43.22
C ARG A 5 27.19 21.39 43.07
N ASP A 6 26.64 22.04 42.06
CA ASP A 6 25.26 21.92 41.64
C ASP A 6 25.02 20.49 41.13
N PRO A 7 24.05 19.73 41.67
CA PRO A 7 23.74 18.38 41.19
C PRO A 7 23.20 18.35 39.74
N ARG A 8 23.02 19.51 39.10
CA ARG A 8 22.63 19.64 37.68
C ARG A 8 23.80 19.53 36.70
N ASP A 9 25.04 19.46 37.18
CA ASP A 9 26.25 19.36 36.35
C ASP A 9 26.67 17.91 36.08
N GLU A 10 25.83 16.91 36.39
CA GLU A 10 26.06 15.55 35.90
C GLU A 10 25.91 15.55 34.37
N PRO A 11 26.97 15.22 33.60
CA PRO A 11 26.80 14.99 32.18
C PRO A 11 25.80 13.85 32.06
N LEU A 12 24.63 14.14 31.46
CA LEU A 12 23.68 13.13 31.04
C LEU A 12 24.47 12.09 30.25
N SER A 13 24.77 10.98 30.90
CA SER A 13 25.32 9.81 30.25
C SER A 13 24.22 9.31 29.32
N ASP A 14 24.35 9.64 28.04
CA ASP A 14 23.50 9.23 26.91
C ASP A 14 23.40 7.69 26.73
N ASP A 15 23.83 6.90 27.72
CA ASP A 15 23.87 5.44 27.69
C ASP A 15 22.74 4.77 28.50
N ALA A 16 21.81 5.54 29.07
CA ALA A 16 20.67 4.98 29.79
C ALA A 16 19.52 4.57 28.84
N GLY A 17 19.69 3.41 28.19
CA GLY A 17 18.53 2.57 27.86
C GLY A 17 18.07 2.55 26.41
N GLN A 18 18.96 2.75 25.44
CA GLN A 18 18.67 2.29 24.08
C GLN A 18 18.67 0.75 24.12
N ALA A 19 17.47 0.20 24.33
CA ALA A 19 17.24 -1.24 24.32
C ALA A 19 17.94 -1.82 23.07
N PRO A 20 18.62 -2.97 23.18
CA PRO A 20 19.28 -3.58 22.04
C PRO A 20 18.28 -3.65 20.89
N VAL A 21 18.52 -2.92 19.81
CA VAL A 21 17.71 -3.02 18.60
C VAL A 21 17.74 -4.50 18.25
N PRO A 22 16.59 -5.19 18.20
CA PRO A 22 16.58 -6.62 17.91
C PRO A 22 17.38 -6.84 16.62
N PRO A 23 18.20 -7.90 16.49
CA PRO A 23 18.93 -8.18 15.26
C PRO A 23 18.02 -8.60 14.08
N GLY A 24 16.70 -8.39 14.20
CA GLY A 24 15.78 -8.42 13.07
C GLY A 24 15.69 -7.03 12.48
N GLY A 25 16.04 -6.89 11.19
CA GLY A 25 15.89 -5.64 10.46
C GLY A 25 14.47 -5.07 10.60
N ASP A 26 14.35 -3.74 10.50
CA ASP A 26 13.06 -3.06 10.58
C ASP A 26 12.07 -3.71 9.59
N PRO A 27 10.93 -4.29 10.05
CA PRO A 27 9.94 -4.90 9.18
C PRO A 27 9.44 -3.97 8.07
N ARG A 28 9.56 -2.65 8.23
CA ARG A 28 9.23 -1.64 7.22
C ARG A 28 10.15 -1.66 6.00
N ASP A 29 11.35 -2.24 6.17
CA ASP A 29 12.34 -2.40 5.12
C ASP A 29 12.16 -3.69 4.33
N GLU A 30 11.25 -4.58 4.71
CA GLU A 30 10.95 -5.79 3.94
C GLU A 30 10.13 -5.47 2.67
N PRO A 31 10.36 -6.19 1.55
CA PRO A 31 9.51 -6.06 0.36
C PRO A 31 8.08 -6.51 0.67
N ALA A 32 7.12 -5.99 -0.08
CA ALA A 32 5.72 -6.32 0.12
C ALA A 32 5.48 -7.82 -0.18
N PRO A 33 4.83 -8.58 0.73
CA PRO A 33 4.61 -10.01 0.54
C PRO A 33 3.65 -10.25 -0.63
N PHE A 34 4.22 -10.64 -1.77
CA PHE A 34 3.52 -10.65 -3.07
C PHE A 34 2.16 -11.34 -3.02
N GLY A 35 2.13 -12.59 -2.53
CA GLY A 35 0.89 -13.36 -2.49
C GLY A 35 -0.18 -12.72 -1.60
N ALA A 36 0.20 -12.25 -0.41
CA ALA A 36 -0.72 -11.62 0.53
C ALA A 36 -1.29 -10.31 -0.05
N VAL A 37 -0.44 -9.44 -0.59
CA VAL A 37 -0.85 -8.14 -1.14
C VAL A 37 -1.77 -8.30 -2.34
N VAL A 38 -1.44 -9.20 -3.28
CA VAL A 38 -2.28 -9.44 -4.46
C VAL A 38 -3.63 -10.05 -4.07
N LEU A 39 -3.63 -11.08 -3.23
CA LEU A 39 -4.87 -11.76 -2.82
C LEU A 39 -5.77 -10.87 -1.98
N LEU A 40 -5.21 -10.13 -1.00
CA LEU A 40 -5.99 -9.19 -0.19
C LEU A 40 -6.56 -8.06 -1.04
N THR A 41 -5.78 -7.52 -1.97
CA THR A 41 -6.26 -6.45 -2.86
C THR A 41 -7.36 -6.96 -3.79
N ALA A 42 -7.19 -8.14 -4.39
CA ALA A 42 -8.21 -8.75 -5.23
C ALA A 42 -9.48 -9.09 -4.45
N ALA A 43 -9.34 -9.64 -3.23
CA ALA A 43 -10.47 -9.96 -2.35
C ALA A 43 -11.21 -8.69 -1.89
N ALA A 44 -10.48 -7.63 -1.53
CA ALA A 44 -11.08 -6.35 -1.19
C ALA A 44 -11.82 -5.74 -2.39
N ALA A 45 -11.22 -5.78 -3.58
CA ALA A 45 -11.86 -5.30 -4.81
C ALA A 45 -13.14 -6.07 -5.12
N ALA A 46 -13.13 -7.40 -4.97
CA ALA A 46 -14.31 -8.24 -5.12
C ALA A 46 -15.38 -7.91 -4.06
N GLY A 47 -14.98 -7.71 -2.79
CA GLY A 47 -15.88 -7.27 -1.72
C GLY A 47 -16.56 -5.95 -2.04
N VAL A 48 -15.84 -4.98 -2.60
CA VAL A 48 -16.41 -3.71 -3.06
C VAL A 48 -17.44 -3.91 -4.18
N MET A 49 -17.19 -4.83 -5.13
CA MET A 49 -18.20 -5.18 -6.17
C MET A 49 -19.45 -5.80 -5.58
N VAL A 50 -19.30 -6.72 -4.62
CA VAL A 50 -20.44 -7.35 -3.93
C VAL A 50 -21.25 -6.30 -3.17
N LEU A 51 -20.60 -5.40 -2.43
CA LEU A 51 -21.28 -4.31 -1.73
C LEU A 51 -21.97 -3.34 -2.70
N GLY A 52 -21.35 -3.02 -3.82
CA GLY A 52 -21.95 -2.22 -4.89
C GLY A 52 -23.19 -2.87 -5.49
N ALA A 53 -23.18 -4.19 -5.68
CA ALA A 53 -24.35 -4.94 -6.16
C ALA A 53 -25.49 -4.97 -5.14
N LEU A 54 -25.18 -5.05 -3.84
CA LEU A 54 -26.16 -5.08 -2.76
C LEU A 54 -26.74 -3.70 -2.41
N ALA A 55 -26.01 -2.61 -2.69
CA ALA A 55 -26.44 -1.24 -2.41
C ALA A 55 -26.15 -0.28 -3.59
N PRO A 56 -26.84 -0.42 -4.75
CA PRO A 56 -26.52 0.30 -5.99
C PRO A 56 -26.66 1.82 -5.88
N THR A 57 -27.53 2.30 -4.99
CA THR A 57 -27.82 3.73 -4.79
C THR A 57 -26.88 4.42 -3.81
N ALA A 58 -26.11 3.65 -3.02
CA ALA A 58 -25.17 4.20 -2.03
C ALA A 58 -23.77 4.46 -2.61
N LEU A 59 -23.40 3.74 -3.67
CA LEU A 59 -22.07 3.85 -4.27
C LEU A 59 -22.09 4.67 -5.56
N ASN A 60 -21.70 5.94 -5.45
CA ASN A 60 -21.28 6.70 -6.62
C ASN A 60 -20.05 6.00 -7.23
N LEU A 61 -20.15 5.53 -8.47
CA LEU A 61 -19.10 4.82 -9.24
C LEU A 61 -17.70 5.48 -9.17
N LYS A 62 -17.66 6.80 -8.98
CA LYS A 62 -16.44 7.59 -8.84
C LYS A 62 -15.66 7.25 -7.57
N PHE A 63 -16.33 6.87 -6.48
CA PHE A 63 -15.71 6.53 -5.20
C PHE A 63 -15.26 5.07 -5.11
N LEU A 64 -15.79 4.18 -5.96
CA LEU A 64 -15.34 2.78 -6.00
C LEU A 64 -13.86 2.68 -6.31
N LEU A 65 -13.41 3.37 -7.36
CA LEU A 65 -12.00 3.42 -7.76
C LEU A 65 -11.08 3.97 -6.66
N PHE A 66 -11.60 4.68 -5.66
CA PHE A 66 -10.78 5.19 -4.55
C PHE A 66 -10.70 4.25 -3.36
N GLY A 67 -11.59 3.26 -3.20
CA GLY A 67 -11.59 2.39 -2.03
C GLY A 67 -10.25 1.66 -1.83
N PRO A 68 -9.74 0.93 -2.83
CA PRO A 68 -8.46 0.25 -2.70
C PRO A 68 -7.26 1.21 -2.81
N ILE A 69 -7.38 2.36 -3.51
CA ILE A 69 -6.36 3.44 -3.45
C ILE A 69 -6.23 3.92 -2.00
N ALA A 70 -7.34 4.20 -1.32
CA ALA A 70 -7.38 4.68 0.04
C ALA A 70 -6.83 3.65 1.02
N LEU A 71 -7.09 2.36 0.79
CA LEU A 71 -6.54 1.28 1.62
C LEU A 71 -5.01 1.18 1.49
N VAL A 72 -4.49 1.28 0.26
CA VAL A 72 -3.04 1.33 0.00
C VAL A 72 -2.41 2.59 0.56
N LEU A 73 -3.04 3.77 0.39
CA LEU A 73 -2.56 5.03 0.96
C LEU A 73 -2.62 5.02 2.49
N PHE A 74 -3.64 4.41 3.09
CA PHE A 74 -3.78 4.27 4.53
C PHE A 74 -2.66 3.39 5.09
N GLU A 75 -2.40 2.22 4.50
CA GLU A 75 -1.28 1.35 4.89
C GLU A 75 0.08 2.05 4.76
N ILE A 76 0.31 2.76 3.64
CA ILE A 76 1.56 3.50 3.40
C ILE A 76 1.72 4.66 4.39
N ALA A 77 0.66 5.43 4.65
CA ALA A 77 0.72 6.64 5.49
C ALA A 77 0.70 6.34 6.98
N VAL A 78 -0.05 5.33 7.43
CA VAL A 78 -0.25 5.02 8.86
C VAL A 78 0.82 4.08 9.38
N HIS A 79 1.38 3.20 8.55
CA HIS A 79 2.40 2.25 9.01
C HIS A 79 3.82 2.60 8.53
N GLU A 80 3.96 3.62 7.67
CA GLU A 80 5.21 3.98 6.96
C GLU A 80 5.85 2.81 6.20
N VAL A 81 5.13 1.69 6.12
CA VAL A 81 5.55 0.45 5.50
C VAL A 81 5.66 0.72 4.01
N TRP A 82 6.83 0.39 3.45
CA TRP A 82 7.14 0.56 2.03
C TRP A 82 7.21 2.02 1.52
N TRP A 83 7.34 3.02 2.40
CA TRP A 83 7.58 4.41 1.95
C TRP A 83 8.82 4.49 1.03
N LYS A 84 9.95 3.84 1.35
CA LYS A 84 11.13 3.76 0.47
C LYS A 84 10.85 3.12 -0.92
N ARG A 85 9.70 2.45 -1.06
CA ARG A 85 9.26 1.63 -2.19
C ARG A 85 7.98 2.19 -2.84
N TRP A 86 7.54 3.40 -2.45
CA TRP A 86 6.30 4.07 -2.93
C TRP A 86 6.24 4.23 -4.45
N TRP A 87 7.40 4.34 -5.09
CA TRP A 87 7.51 4.55 -6.53
C TRP A 87 6.84 3.44 -7.34
N GLY A 88 6.76 2.21 -6.81
CA GLY A 88 6.11 1.06 -7.44
C GLY A 88 4.59 1.21 -7.59
N ALA A 89 3.97 2.13 -6.83
CA ALA A 89 2.55 2.41 -6.94
C ALA A 89 2.20 3.12 -8.25
N ILE A 90 3.12 3.94 -8.79
CA ILE A 90 2.90 4.66 -10.05
C ILE A 90 2.75 3.71 -11.24
N PRO A 91 3.71 2.83 -11.58
CA PRO A 91 3.56 1.91 -12.70
C PRO A 91 2.41 0.92 -12.47
N GLY A 92 2.16 0.51 -11.22
CA GLY A 92 1.00 -0.31 -10.88
C GLY A 92 -0.32 0.38 -11.19
N ALA A 93 -0.45 1.67 -10.84
CA ALA A 93 -1.66 2.44 -11.07
C ALA A 93 -1.91 2.68 -12.55
N VAL A 94 -0.85 3.02 -13.30
CA VAL A 94 -0.92 3.20 -14.76
C VAL A 94 -1.37 1.90 -15.44
N LEU A 95 -0.76 0.76 -15.09
CA LEU A 95 -1.13 -0.53 -15.68
C LEU A 95 -2.56 -0.95 -15.29
N GLY A 96 -2.92 -0.80 -14.03
CA GLY A 96 -4.28 -1.08 -13.54
C GLY A 96 -5.33 -0.25 -14.28
N LEU A 97 -5.09 1.05 -14.46
CA LEU A 97 -5.99 1.94 -15.20
C LEU A 97 -6.09 1.56 -16.68
N ALA A 98 -4.96 1.28 -17.34
CA ALA A 98 -4.96 0.86 -18.74
C ALA A 98 -5.81 -0.39 -18.93
N ILE A 99 -5.63 -1.40 -18.07
CA ILE A 99 -6.39 -2.66 -18.15
C ILE A 99 -7.85 -2.46 -17.76
N TYR A 100 -8.15 -1.58 -16.82
CA TYR A 100 -9.52 -1.27 -16.47
C TYR A 100 -10.28 -0.66 -17.66
N PHE A 101 -9.70 0.30 -18.37
CA PHE A 101 -10.38 0.99 -19.47
C PHE A 101 -10.38 0.17 -20.77
N GLU A 102 -9.23 -0.37 -21.17
CA GLU A 102 -9.11 -1.14 -22.42
C GLU A 102 -9.66 -2.57 -22.24
N GLY A 103 -9.33 -3.21 -21.12
CA GLY A 103 -9.73 -4.58 -20.84
C GLY A 103 -11.22 -4.72 -20.57
N ARG A 104 -11.90 -3.69 -20.04
CA ARG A 104 -13.36 -3.74 -19.86
C ARG A 104 -14.10 -3.93 -21.17
N ALA A 105 -13.69 -3.23 -22.23
CA ALA A 105 -14.34 -3.37 -23.54
C ALA A 105 -14.12 -4.78 -24.10
N ALA A 106 -12.88 -5.27 -24.06
CA ALA A 106 -12.56 -6.64 -24.48
C ALA A 106 -13.27 -7.72 -23.65
N LEU A 107 -13.47 -7.49 -22.34
CA LEU A 107 -14.20 -8.41 -21.47
C LEU A 107 -15.71 -8.39 -21.72
N ALA A 108 -16.28 -7.24 -22.08
CA ALA A 108 -17.69 -7.12 -22.42
C ALA A 108 -18.07 -8.05 -23.57
N ASP A 109 -17.20 -8.17 -24.58
CA ASP A 109 -17.42 -9.04 -25.73
C ASP A 109 -17.36 -10.54 -25.37
N LEU A 110 -16.66 -10.91 -24.29
CA LEU A 110 -16.33 -12.29 -23.96
C LEU A 110 -17.21 -12.89 -22.84
N ILE A 111 -17.53 -12.09 -21.81
CA ILE A 111 -18.28 -12.53 -20.63
C ILE A 111 -19.57 -11.71 -20.40
N GLY A 112 -19.88 -10.77 -21.30
CA GLY A 112 -21.06 -9.91 -21.26
C GLY A 112 -20.91 -8.70 -20.35
N ASP A 113 -21.67 -7.64 -20.65
CA ASP A 113 -21.61 -6.33 -19.97
C ASP A 113 -21.83 -6.41 -18.45
N ALA A 114 -22.65 -7.36 -18.01
CA ALA A 114 -22.97 -7.55 -16.59
C ALA A 114 -21.73 -7.93 -15.75
N TRP A 115 -20.81 -8.73 -16.32
CA TRP A 115 -19.62 -9.21 -15.64
C TRP A 115 -18.34 -8.46 -16.03
N ALA A 116 -18.35 -7.79 -17.18
CA ALA A 116 -17.20 -7.04 -17.67
C ALA A 116 -16.71 -5.99 -16.69
N HIS A 117 -17.62 -5.24 -16.07
CA HIS A 117 -17.25 -4.21 -15.11
C HIS A 117 -16.62 -4.78 -13.82
N PRO A 118 -17.27 -5.74 -13.11
CA PRO A 118 -16.66 -6.37 -11.94
C PRO A 118 -15.33 -7.06 -12.23
N ALA A 119 -15.26 -7.82 -13.33
CA ALA A 119 -14.05 -8.55 -13.70
C ALA A 119 -12.90 -7.60 -14.04
N ALA A 120 -13.15 -6.56 -14.83
CA ALA A 120 -12.14 -5.55 -15.16
C ALA A 120 -11.66 -4.82 -13.91
N TYR A 121 -12.57 -4.49 -12.98
CA TYR A 121 -12.23 -3.81 -11.74
C TYR A 121 -11.31 -4.66 -10.85
N VAL A 122 -11.68 -5.92 -10.60
CA VAL A 122 -10.87 -6.83 -9.76
C VAL A 122 -9.52 -7.10 -10.43
N THR A 123 -9.49 -7.29 -11.75
CA THR A 123 -8.26 -7.57 -12.50
C THR A 123 -7.30 -6.37 -12.48
N ALA A 124 -7.82 -5.15 -12.67
CA ALA A 124 -7.04 -3.92 -12.58
C ALA A 124 -6.37 -3.78 -11.21
N TRP A 125 -7.10 -4.07 -10.14
CA TRP A 125 -6.61 -3.99 -8.77
C TRP A 125 -5.59 -5.08 -8.43
N ALA A 126 -5.82 -6.31 -8.89
CA ALA A 126 -4.86 -7.40 -8.73
C ALA A 126 -3.54 -7.10 -9.46
N LEU A 127 -3.61 -6.52 -10.66
CA LEU A 127 -2.42 -6.16 -11.44
C LEU A 127 -1.68 -4.97 -10.89
N PHE A 128 -2.39 -3.95 -10.39
CA PHE A 128 -1.81 -2.89 -9.58
C PHE A 128 -0.98 -3.49 -8.43
N ALA A 129 -1.58 -4.39 -7.65
CA ALA A 129 -0.95 -5.01 -6.50
C ALA A 129 0.25 -5.88 -6.89
N ALA A 130 0.17 -6.61 -8.00
CA ALA A 130 1.24 -7.45 -8.50
C ALA A 130 2.45 -6.60 -8.92
N VAL A 131 2.22 -5.52 -9.68
CA VAL A 131 3.28 -4.60 -10.10
C VAL A 131 3.86 -3.87 -8.89
N PHE A 132 3.02 -3.39 -7.98
CA PHE A 132 3.48 -2.75 -6.74
C PHE A 132 4.35 -3.70 -5.92
N ALA A 133 3.89 -4.93 -5.67
CA ALA A 133 4.65 -5.90 -4.88
C ALA A 133 5.96 -6.30 -5.57
N TRP A 134 5.97 -6.42 -6.91
CA TRP A 134 7.20 -6.63 -7.67
C TRP A 134 8.15 -5.45 -7.52
N ALA A 135 7.70 -4.25 -7.88
CA ALA A 135 8.49 -3.03 -7.85
C ALA A 135 9.00 -2.73 -6.44
N SER A 136 8.23 -3.12 -5.42
CA SER A 136 8.62 -2.95 -4.03
C SER A 136 9.98 -3.54 -3.78
N ARG A 137 10.38 -4.64 -4.43
CA ARG A 137 11.69 -5.31 -4.23
C ARG A 137 12.90 -4.42 -4.50
N TYR A 138 12.75 -3.32 -5.23
CA TYR A 138 13.81 -2.37 -5.55
C TYR A 138 13.57 -1.05 -4.80
N PRO A 139 14.01 -0.92 -3.53
CA PRO A 139 13.85 0.33 -2.79
C PRO A 139 14.62 1.46 -3.48
N ARG A 140 14.05 2.67 -3.52
CA ARG A 140 14.84 3.84 -3.89
C ARG A 140 15.86 4.06 -2.78
N THR A 141 17.15 3.97 -3.12
CA THR A 141 18.22 4.49 -2.27
C THR A 141 18.11 6.00 -2.27
N PHE A 142 17.44 6.58 -1.27
CA PHE A 142 17.73 7.96 -0.94
C PHE A 142 19.17 7.96 -0.43
N SER A 143 20.08 8.46 -1.26
CA SER A 143 21.44 8.72 -0.81
C SER A 143 21.31 9.66 0.39
N SER A 144 21.63 9.16 1.58
CA SER A 144 21.83 9.99 2.75
C SER A 144 22.99 10.93 2.45
N ALA A 145 22.68 12.23 2.36
CA ALA A 145 23.65 13.31 2.47
C ALA A 145 23.80 13.69 3.95
#